data_AF-A0AAD6XUN8-F1
#
_entry.id   AF-A0AAD6XUN8-F1
#
_cell.length_a   1.000
_cell.length_b   1.000
_cell.length_c   1.000
_cell.angle_alpha   90.00
_cell.angle_beta   90.00
_cell.angle_gamma   90.00
#
_symmetry.space_group_name_H-M   'P 1'
#
loop_
_entity.id
_entity.type
_entity.pdbx_description
1 polymer ?
#
loop_
_entity_poly.entity_id
_entity_poly.type
_entity_poly.pdbx_seq_one_letter_code
_entity_poly.pdbx_strand_id
1 'polypeptide(L)'
;MHFKFSTFVFASAVFTAQAFPLTGRAGHDFIPPTSSDIRSPCPALNTLANHGYIPRSGVDITFRQIMDGAKEAYNADWSSILTAVKLGLLSGDDLNSADKINLGALRLHNLIEHDASLSRQDLGDGKGDNVRFSEERFSATIANKNPGVDFYNVSSAGEAMRDALAHSIATNPLVVNTPKELVVRHGESAFYLSVLGDPITGVAPKKFVNVFFREERLPIAEGWKKPSTLITTTTLRALGAKIGRFSESKPSQKCGPFVSGPGVSA
;
A
#
# COMPACT_ATOMS: atom_id res chain seq x y z
N MET A 1 10.53 60.20 -54.21
CA MET A 1 9.62 59.73 -53.15
C MET A 1 10.39 58.78 -52.24
N HIS A 2 10.58 59.15 -50.97
CA HIS A 2 11.34 58.36 -49.99
C HIS A 2 10.49 57.24 -49.40
N PHE A 3 10.98 56.00 -49.46
CA PHE A 3 10.42 54.86 -48.72
C PHE A 3 11.03 54.83 -47.30
N LYS A 4 10.19 54.95 -46.27
CA LYS A 4 10.59 54.71 -44.87
C LYS A 4 10.43 53.22 -44.55
N PHE A 5 11.52 52.53 -44.27
CA PHE A 5 11.49 51.21 -43.63
C PHE A 5 11.38 51.39 -42.12
N SER A 6 10.35 50.80 -41.52
CA SER A 6 10.16 50.77 -40.06
C SER A 6 10.65 49.42 -39.55
N THR A 7 11.78 49.43 -38.85
CA THR A 7 12.39 48.23 -38.24
C THR A 7 11.60 47.86 -36.97
N PHE A 8 10.94 46.70 -36.97
CA PHE A 8 10.35 46.13 -35.76
C PHE A 8 11.42 45.34 -34.99
N VAL A 9 11.71 45.78 -33.76
CA VAL A 9 12.56 45.04 -32.81
C VAL A 9 11.67 44.06 -32.05
N PHE A 10 11.85 42.77 -32.29
CA PHE A 10 11.24 41.72 -31.47
C PHE A 10 12.07 41.54 -30.19
N ALA A 11 11.51 41.93 -29.04
CA ALA A 11 12.09 41.62 -27.73
C ALA A 11 11.78 40.15 -27.39
N SER A 12 12.79 39.28 -27.47
CA SER A 12 12.69 37.90 -27.00
C SER A 12 12.64 37.88 -25.47
N ALA A 13 11.47 37.60 -24.91
CA ALA A 13 11.32 37.33 -23.48
C ALA A 13 11.90 35.94 -23.18
N VAL A 14 13.04 35.89 -22.50
CA VAL A 14 13.61 34.67 -21.94
C VAL A 14 12.77 34.29 -20.72
N PHE A 15 11.86 33.33 -20.88
CA PHE A 15 11.21 32.69 -19.74
C PHE A 15 12.18 31.70 -19.10
N THR A 16 12.83 32.11 -18.01
CA THR A 16 13.52 31.18 -17.12
C THR A 16 12.47 30.34 -16.41
N ALA A 17 12.33 29.07 -16.80
CA ALA A 17 11.54 28.11 -16.05
C ALA A 17 12.17 27.90 -14.67
N GLN A 18 11.59 28.49 -13.64
CA GLN A 18 11.94 28.14 -12.26
C GLN A 18 11.43 26.74 -11.98
N ALA A 19 12.34 25.76 -11.94
CA ALA A 19 12.05 24.45 -11.40
C ALA A 19 11.86 24.60 -9.88
N PHE A 20 10.61 24.73 -9.43
CA PHE A 20 10.29 24.49 -8.04
C PHE A 20 10.61 23.01 -7.75
N PRO A 21 11.43 22.69 -6.73
CA PRO A 21 11.59 21.30 -6.35
C PRO A 21 10.19 20.77 -6.01
N LEU A 22 9.85 19.60 -6.55
CA LEU A 22 8.63 18.88 -6.21
C LEU A 22 8.78 18.34 -4.78
N THR A 23 8.91 19.23 -3.80
CA THR A 23 8.96 18.90 -2.37
C THR A 23 7.58 18.46 -1.93
N GLY A 24 7.52 17.65 -0.88
CA GLY A 24 6.27 17.21 -0.29
C GLY A 24 5.40 18.39 0.11
N ARG A 25 4.14 18.12 0.45
CA ARG A 25 3.29 19.12 1.12
C ARG A 25 4.05 19.59 2.37
N ALA A 26 4.05 20.90 2.65
CA ALA A 26 4.72 21.46 3.82
C ALA A 26 4.38 20.66 5.10
N GLY A 27 5.41 20.19 5.81
CA GLY A 27 5.28 19.33 7.00
C GLY A 27 5.27 17.82 6.74
N HIS A 28 5.17 17.39 5.48
CA HIS A 28 5.06 15.98 5.08
C HIS A 28 6.18 15.50 4.15
N ASP A 29 7.37 16.06 4.31
CA ASP A 29 8.55 15.54 3.62
C ASP A 29 8.86 14.11 4.04
N PHE A 30 9.37 13.33 3.09
CA PHE A 30 9.84 11.98 3.35
C PHE A 30 11.07 12.05 4.25
N ILE A 31 11.02 11.29 5.35
CA ILE A 31 12.16 11.04 6.22
C ILE A 31 12.22 9.53 6.40
N PRO A 32 13.33 8.86 6.01
CA PRO A 32 13.46 7.42 6.18
C PRO A 32 13.42 7.06 7.67
N PRO A 33 12.85 5.90 8.04
CA PRO A 33 12.81 5.46 9.43
C PRO A 33 14.22 5.21 9.96
N THR A 34 14.42 5.56 11.23
CA THR A 34 15.61 5.21 12.00
C THR A 34 15.46 3.81 12.63
N SER A 35 16.52 3.30 13.25
CA SER A 35 16.48 2.00 13.94
C SER A 35 15.56 1.97 15.16
N SER A 36 15.18 3.13 15.70
CA SER A 36 14.24 3.24 16.82
C SER A 36 12.78 3.36 16.38
N ASP A 37 12.53 3.62 15.09
CA ASP A 37 11.17 3.78 14.59
C ASP A 37 10.53 2.42 14.29
N ILE A 38 9.29 2.24 14.71
CA ILE A 38 8.54 1.00 14.51
C ILE A 38 7.75 1.07 13.20
N ARG A 39 7.77 -0.03 12.44
CA ARG A 39 7.03 -0.18 11.19
C ARG A 39 6.22 -1.47 11.19
N SER A 40 5.20 -1.49 10.34
CA SER A 40 4.21 -2.56 10.19
C SER A 40 4.48 -3.41 8.93
N PRO A 41 3.77 -4.52 8.72
CA PRO A 41 3.69 -5.18 7.40
C PRO A 41 3.02 -4.32 6.30
N CYS A 42 2.33 -3.23 6.66
CA CYS A 42 1.55 -2.43 5.74
C CYS A 42 2.39 -1.27 5.14
N PRO A 43 2.69 -1.30 3.82
CA PRO A 43 3.45 -0.22 3.19
C PRO A 43 2.72 1.13 3.24
N ALA A 44 1.37 1.13 3.25
CA ALA A 44 0.60 2.36 3.34
C ALA A 44 0.74 3.06 4.70
N LEU A 45 0.67 2.33 5.82
CA LEU A 45 0.88 2.93 7.14
C LEU A 45 2.33 3.37 7.34
N ASN A 46 3.27 2.56 6.86
CA ASN A 46 4.69 2.91 6.93
C ASN A 46 4.99 4.18 6.14
N THR A 47 4.38 4.33 4.95
CA THR A 47 4.48 5.56 4.15
C THR A 47 3.87 6.76 4.87
N LEU A 48 2.72 6.61 5.54
CA LEU A 48 2.15 7.69 6.36
C LEU A 48 3.11 8.13 7.46
N ALA A 49 3.76 7.18 8.15
CA ALA A 49 4.72 7.48 9.20
C ALA A 49 6.01 8.13 8.63
N ASN A 50 6.54 7.63 7.52
CA ASN A 50 7.72 8.19 6.84
C ASN A 50 7.47 9.60 6.30
N HIS A 51 6.21 9.99 6.09
CA HIS A 51 5.80 11.34 5.70
C HIS A 51 5.19 12.14 6.86
N GLY A 52 5.16 11.63 8.10
CA GLY A 52 4.63 12.35 9.25
C GLY A 52 3.13 12.67 9.21
N TYR A 53 2.34 11.93 8.41
CA TYR A 53 0.87 11.98 8.47
C TYR A 53 0.32 11.28 9.73
N ILE A 54 1.10 10.34 10.27
CA ILE A 54 0.93 9.73 11.59
C ILE A 54 2.28 9.84 12.34
N PRO A 55 2.33 9.60 13.67
CA PRO A 55 3.59 9.67 14.42
C PRO A 55 4.73 8.90 13.73
N ARG A 56 5.83 9.61 13.43
CA ARG A 56 6.97 9.06 12.67
C ARG A 56 7.64 7.88 13.36
N SER A 57 7.55 7.87 14.70
CA SER A 57 8.03 6.79 15.57
C SER A 57 7.27 5.48 15.39
N GLY A 58 6.07 5.51 14.82
CA GLY A 58 5.24 4.31 14.65
C GLY A 58 4.57 3.83 15.94
N VAL A 59 4.54 4.64 17.00
CA VAL A 59 3.98 4.30 18.32
C VAL A 59 2.87 5.26 18.74
N ASP A 60 2.00 4.81 19.65
CA ASP A 60 0.90 5.59 20.24
C ASP A 60 -0.04 6.24 19.21
N ILE A 61 -0.34 5.53 18.13
CA ILE A 61 -1.10 6.06 17.00
C ILE A 61 -2.58 5.83 17.24
N THR A 62 -3.36 6.90 17.37
CA THR A 62 -4.82 6.82 17.46
C THR A 62 -5.43 6.46 16.10
N PHE A 63 -6.60 5.81 16.11
CA PHE A 63 -7.31 5.53 14.85
C PHE A 63 -7.76 6.77 14.11
N ARG A 64 -8.05 7.84 14.84
CA ARG A 64 -8.34 9.14 14.23
C ARG A 64 -7.15 9.64 13.42
N GLN A 65 -5.93 9.56 13.96
CA GLN A 65 -4.72 9.91 13.21
C GLN A 65 -4.54 9.03 11.97
N ILE A 66 -4.81 7.73 12.06
CA ILE A 66 -4.75 6.84 10.88
C ILE A 66 -5.76 7.26 9.81
N MET A 67 -7.01 7.53 10.21
CA MET A 67 -8.07 7.93 9.28
C MET A 67 -7.80 9.29 8.64
N ASP A 68 -7.42 10.28 9.45
CA ASP A 68 -7.12 11.62 8.98
C ASP A 68 -5.87 11.62 8.09
N GLY A 69 -4.81 10.89 8.48
CA GLY A 69 -3.59 10.73 7.70
C GLY A 69 -3.83 10.03 6.36
N ALA A 70 -4.63 8.96 6.32
CA ALA A 70 -4.99 8.28 5.08
C ALA A 70 -5.86 9.17 4.17
N LYS A 71 -6.81 9.92 4.75
CA LYS A 71 -7.61 10.88 4.01
C LYS A 71 -6.76 12.00 3.43
N GLU A 72 -5.82 12.51 4.21
CA GLU A 72 -4.95 13.60 3.81
C GLU A 72 -3.94 13.18 2.72
N ALA A 73 -3.25 12.06 2.93
CA ALA A 73 -2.20 11.59 2.03
C ALA A 73 -2.77 10.92 0.77
N TYR A 74 -3.78 10.06 0.92
CA TYR A 74 -4.24 9.18 -0.16
C TYR A 74 -5.60 9.54 -0.74
N ASN A 75 -6.31 10.51 -0.14
CA ASN A 75 -7.73 10.74 -0.40
C ASN A 75 -8.57 9.47 -0.15
N ALA A 76 -8.21 8.73 0.91
CA ALA A 76 -8.95 7.57 1.38
C ALA A 76 -9.98 7.96 2.44
N ASP A 77 -11.25 7.72 2.16
CA ASP A 77 -12.33 7.95 3.11
C ASP A 77 -12.28 6.96 4.28
N TRP A 78 -12.80 7.33 5.44
CA TRP A 78 -12.88 6.45 6.61
C TRP A 78 -13.54 5.10 6.27
N SER A 79 -14.55 5.09 5.38
CA SER A 79 -15.22 3.87 4.93
C SER A 79 -14.26 2.87 4.28
N SER A 80 -13.23 3.35 3.58
CA SER A 80 -12.28 2.49 2.87
C SER A 80 -11.36 1.68 3.80
N ILE A 81 -11.13 2.17 5.02
CA ILE A 81 -10.17 1.60 5.97
C ILE A 81 -10.79 1.17 7.30
N LEU A 82 -12.07 1.46 7.54
CA LEU A 82 -12.75 1.21 8.83
C LEU A 82 -12.60 -0.24 9.32
N THR A 83 -12.79 -1.22 8.43
CA THR A 83 -12.67 -2.64 8.82
C THR A 83 -11.24 -2.98 9.22
N ALA A 84 -10.24 -2.50 8.47
CA ALA A 84 -8.84 -2.72 8.79
C ALA A 84 -8.46 -2.06 10.12
N VAL A 85 -8.92 -0.83 10.35
CA VAL A 85 -8.75 -0.10 11.62
C VAL A 85 -9.35 -0.87 12.80
N LYS A 86 -10.59 -1.35 12.67
CA LYS A 86 -11.28 -2.12 13.72
C LYS A 86 -10.65 -3.48 13.99
N LEU A 87 -10.09 -4.14 12.99
CA LEU A 87 -9.35 -5.39 13.20
C LEU A 87 -7.97 -5.11 13.79
N GLY A 88 -7.32 -4.02 13.41
CA GLY A 88 -6.01 -3.61 13.96
C GLY A 88 -6.06 -3.36 15.46
N LEU A 89 -7.19 -2.91 15.98
CA LEU A 89 -7.47 -2.84 17.42
C LEU A 89 -7.20 -4.16 18.16
N LEU A 90 -7.54 -5.29 17.54
CA LEU A 90 -7.36 -6.61 18.14
C LEU A 90 -5.90 -7.06 18.15
N SER A 91 -5.02 -6.31 17.47
CA SER A 91 -3.57 -6.53 17.50
C SER A 91 -2.85 -5.70 18.57
N GLY A 92 -3.54 -4.75 19.21
CA GLY A 92 -2.94 -3.78 20.14
C GLY A 92 -2.16 -4.45 21.27
N ASP A 93 -0.96 -3.94 21.52
CA ASP A 93 -0.03 -4.39 22.56
C ASP A 93 -0.12 -3.55 23.85
N ASP A 94 -0.73 -2.36 23.79
CA ASP A 94 -1.07 -1.54 24.96
C ASP A 94 -2.51 -1.80 25.43
N LEU A 95 -2.64 -2.68 26.42
CA LEU A 95 -3.94 -3.04 27.03
C LEU A 95 -4.60 -1.89 27.82
N ASN A 96 -3.88 -0.78 28.06
CA ASN A 96 -4.42 0.39 28.76
C ASN A 96 -5.03 1.42 27.81
N SER A 97 -4.91 1.21 26.49
CA SER A 97 -5.45 2.09 25.48
C SER A 97 -6.50 1.38 24.64
N ALA A 98 -7.71 1.93 24.60
CA ALA A 98 -8.80 1.39 23.80
C ALA A 98 -8.82 1.95 22.36
N ASP A 99 -7.97 2.94 22.04
CA ASP A 99 -8.06 3.69 20.77
C ASP A 99 -6.70 3.91 20.07
N LYS A 100 -5.62 3.31 20.56
CA LYS A 100 -4.26 3.43 19.99
C LYS A 100 -3.67 2.09 19.58
N ILE A 101 -2.72 2.14 18.65
CA ILE A 101 -1.86 1.01 18.28
C ILE A 101 -0.41 1.47 18.08
N ASN A 102 0.51 0.53 18.29
CA ASN A 102 1.86 0.59 17.73
C ASN A 102 1.87 -0.16 16.38
N LEU A 103 2.57 0.39 15.38
CA LEU A 103 2.61 -0.22 14.04
C LEU A 103 3.16 -1.65 14.04
N GLY A 104 4.06 -1.95 14.96
CA GLY A 104 4.65 -3.28 15.10
C GLY A 104 3.65 -4.34 15.52
N ALA A 105 2.58 -3.97 16.22
CA ALA A 105 1.54 -4.88 16.71
C ALA A 105 0.77 -5.52 15.54
N LEU A 106 0.66 -4.82 14.41
CA LEU A 106 -0.01 -5.29 13.19
C LEU A 106 0.68 -6.50 12.53
N ARG A 107 1.84 -6.94 13.03
CA ARG A 107 2.49 -8.19 12.61
C ARG A 107 1.80 -9.45 13.14
N LEU A 108 0.79 -9.31 13.99
CA LEU A 108 0.06 -10.44 14.56
C LEU A 108 -0.55 -11.30 13.45
N HIS A 109 0.06 -12.46 13.25
CA HIS A 109 -0.27 -13.38 12.17
C HIS A 109 -1.69 -13.94 12.31
N ASN A 110 -2.35 -14.16 11.17
CA ASN A 110 -3.72 -14.65 11.02
C ASN A 110 -4.85 -13.71 11.49
N LEU A 111 -4.55 -12.47 11.86
CA LEU A 111 -5.56 -11.42 12.10
C LEU A 111 -5.85 -10.61 10.83
N ILE A 112 -5.02 -9.59 10.56
CA ILE A 112 -4.96 -8.89 9.27
C ILE A 112 -3.77 -9.41 8.48
N GLU A 113 -2.60 -9.47 9.12
CA GLU A 113 -1.39 -10.06 8.53
C GLU A 113 -1.66 -11.52 8.15
N HIS A 114 -1.22 -11.89 6.95
CA HIS A 114 -1.54 -13.15 6.32
C HIS A 114 -0.41 -13.62 5.38
N ASP A 115 -0.42 -14.93 5.12
CA ASP A 115 0.42 -15.55 4.10
C ASP A 115 0.08 -15.08 2.68
N ALA A 116 0.92 -15.41 1.70
CA ALA A 116 0.73 -15.04 0.29
C ALA A 116 0.69 -13.52 0.07
N SER A 117 1.38 -12.76 0.94
CA SER A 117 1.66 -11.33 0.81
C SER A 117 2.48 -11.02 -0.45
N LEU A 118 2.26 -9.85 -1.08
CA LEU A 118 2.99 -9.45 -2.30
C LEU A 118 4.45 -9.07 -2.04
N SER A 119 4.80 -8.67 -0.83
CA SER A 119 6.13 -8.07 -0.55
C SER A 119 6.75 -8.47 0.78
N ARG A 120 6.09 -9.31 1.59
CA ARG A 120 6.58 -9.81 2.89
C ARG A 120 6.71 -11.33 2.83
N GLN A 121 7.67 -11.88 3.56
CA GLN A 121 7.74 -13.33 3.72
C GLN A 121 6.55 -13.80 4.57
N ASP A 122 6.10 -15.03 4.33
CA ASP A 122 5.16 -15.69 5.23
C ASP A 122 5.84 -15.95 6.58
N LEU A 123 5.10 -15.89 7.70
CA LEU A 123 5.68 -16.18 9.01
C LEU A 123 6.11 -17.66 9.14
N GLY A 124 5.33 -18.57 8.55
CA GLY A 124 5.59 -20.01 8.55
C GLY A 124 5.67 -20.59 9.95
N ASP A 125 6.75 -21.31 10.25
CA ASP A 125 7.04 -21.90 11.57
C ASP A 125 7.65 -20.88 12.57
N GLY A 126 7.40 -19.59 12.34
CA GLY A 126 7.93 -18.49 13.16
C GLY A 126 9.30 -17.96 12.72
N LYS A 127 9.85 -18.46 11.61
CA LYS A 127 11.18 -18.08 11.11
C LYS A 127 11.17 -17.01 10.02
N GLY A 128 10.04 -16.79 9.35
CA GLY A 128 9.94 -15.78 8.30
C GLY A 128 9.80 -14.36 8.84
N ASP A 129 10.30 -13.37 8.09
CA ASP A 129 10.08 -11.94 8.40
C ASP A 129 8.78 -11.45 7.73
N ASN A 130 7.69 -11.51 8.50
CA ASN A 130 6.36 -11.06 8.06
C ASN A 130 6.16 -9.54 8.15
N VAL A 131 7.20 -8.75 8.42
CA VAL A 131 7.09 -7.29 8.60
C VAL A 131 7.83 -6.53 7.52
N ARG A 132 9.09 -6.88 7.28
CA ARG A 132 9.97 -6.12 6.39
C ARG A 132 9.69 -6.41 4.92
N PHE A 133 9.93 -5.40 4.07
CA PHE A 133 9.91 -5.58 2.63
C PHE A 133 10.96 -6.63 2.20
N SER A 134 10.56 -7.57 1.35
CA SER A 134 11.39 -8.59 0.74
C SER A 134 11.43 -8.39 -0.78
N GLU A 135 12.60 -8.01 -1.29
CA GLU A 135 12.83 -7.84 -2.73
C GLU A 135 12.63 -9.15 -3.48
N GLU A 136 13.05 -10.28 -2.89
CA GLU A 136 12.82 -11.62 -3.43
C GLU A 136 11.33 -11.88 -3.63
N ARG A 137 10.53 -11.64 -2.59
CA ARG A 137 9.08 -11.85 -2.64
C ARG A 137 8.39 -10.91 -3.64
N PHE A 138 8.76 -9.64 -3.64
CA PHE A 138 8.18 -8.66 -4.55
C PHE A 138 8.53 -8.96 -6.02
N SER A 139 9.78 -9.40 -6.27
CA SER A 139 10.25 -9.83 -7.59
C SER A 139 9.55 -11.09 -8.09
N ALA A 140 9.31 -12.06 -7.21
CA ALA A 140 8.65 -13.32 -7.53
C ALA A 140 7.15 -13.16 -7.83
N THR A 141 6.52 -12.06 -7.43
CA THR A 141 5.05 -11.93 -7.47
C THR A 141 4.56 -10.85 -8.42
N ILE A 142 4.94 -9.58 -8.20
CA ILE A 142 4.34 -8.45 -8.91
C ILE A 142 5.32 -7.69 -9.81
N ALA A 143 6.61 -7.60 -9.45
CA ALA A 143 7.56 -6.69 -10.11
C ALA A 143 7.64 -6.85 -11.65
N ASN A 144 7.45 -8.09 -12.13
CA ASN A 144 7.58 -8.46 -13.53
C ASN A 144 6.24 -8.61 -14.27
N LYS A 145 5.11 -8.29 -13.63
CA LYS A 145 3.78 -8.43 -14.24
C LYS A 145 3.53 -7.42 -15.34
N ASN A 146 2.63 -7.75 -16.26
CA ASN A 146 2.33 -6.96 -17.46
C ASN A 146 3.60 -6.61 -18.28
N PRO A 147 4.32 -7.59 -18.83
CA PRO A 147 5.47 -7.32 -19.69
C PRO A 147 5.05 -6.48 -20.91
N GLY A 148 5.91 -5.55 -21.33
CA GLY A 148 5.65 -4.69 -22.49
C GLY A 148 4.84 -3.42 -22.21
N VAL A 149 4.31 -3.25 -21.00
CA VAL A 149 3.66 -2.00 -20.57
C VAL A 149 4.20 -1.52 -19.22
N ASP A 150 4.07 -0.22 -18.94
CA ASP A 150 4.64 0.47 -17.78
C ASP A 150 3.66 0.67 -16.62
N PHE A 151 2.54 -0.07 -16.60
CA PHE A 151 1.53 -0.03 -15.54
C PHE A 151 1.13 -1.42 -15.03
N TYR A 152 0.68 -1.46 -13.78
CA TYR A 152 -0.13 -2.54 -13.24
C TYR A 152 -1.61 -2.18 -13.39
N ASN A 153 -2.43 -3.20 -13.54
CA ASN A 153 -3.88 -3.14 -13.63
C ASN A 153 -4.52 -4.30 -12.85
N VAL A 154 -5.86 -4.36 -12.84
CA VAL A 154 -6.61 -5.41 -12.14
C VAL A 154 -6.25 -6.84 -12.55
N SER A 155 -5.86 -7.08 -13.81
CA SER A 155 -5.45 -8.42 -14.25
C SER A 155 -4.07 -8.79 -13.69
N SER A 156 -3.07 -7.91 -13.84
CA SER A 156 -1.74 -8.16 -13.24
C SER A 156 -1.78 -8.31 -11.74
N ALA A 157 -2.65 -7.57 -11.05
CA ALA A 157 -2.81 -7.70 -9.61
C ALA A 157 -3.38 -9.08 -9.22
N GLY A 158 -4.39 -9.56 -9.94
CA GLY A 158 -4.94 -10.90 -9.72
C GLY A 158 -3.91 -12.00 -10.02
N GLU A 159 -3.16 -11.87 -11.12
CA GLU A 159 -2.08 -12.79 -11.44
C GLU A 159 -0.95 -12.77 -10.40
N ALA A 160 -0.57 -11.60 -9.89
CA ALA A 160 0.42 -11.46 -8.82
C ALA A 160 -0.03 -12.16 -7.54
N MET A 161 -1.33 -12.06 -7.20
CA MET A 161 -1.90 -12.79 -6.08
C MET A 161 -1.85 -14.31 -6.30
N ARG A 162 -2.16 -14.79 -7.50
CA ARG A 162 -2.07 -16.22 -7.80
C ARG A 162 -0.65 -16.73 -7.63
N ASP A 163 0.33 -16.00 -8.14
CA ASP A 163 1.75 -16.36 -8.04
C ASP A 163 2.27 -16.26 -6.60
N ALA A 164 1.84 -15.26 -5.82
CA ALA A 164 2.16 -15.15 -4.40
C ALA A 164 1.66 -16.35 -3.59
N LEU A 165 0.44 -16.83 -3.89
CA LEU A 165 -0.10 -18.03 -3.25
C LEU A 165 0.65 -19.29 -3.69
N ALA A 166 0.95 -19.43 -4.99
CA ALA A 166 1.73 -20.56 -5.49
C ALA A 166 3.12 -20.63 -4.85
N HIS A 167 3.79 -19.49 -4.70
CA HIS A 167 5.04 -19.39 -3.97
C HIS A 167 4.86 -19.84 -2.52
N SER A 168 3.88 -19.30 -1.79
CA SER A 168 3.61 -19.69 -0.41
C SER A 168 3.32 -21.19 -0.26
N ILE A 169 2.52 -21.79 -1.14
CA ILE A 169 2.28 -23.25 -1.14
C ILE A 169 3.57 -24.04 -1.36
N ALA A 170 4.48 -23.55 -2.20
CA ALA A 170 5.75 -24.22 -2.48
C ALA A 170 6.77 -24.10 -1.33
N THR A 171 6.74 -22.99 -0.57
CA THR A 171 7.79 -22.66 0.41
C THR A 171 7.35 -22.71 1.87
N ASN A 172 6.05 -22.72 2.15
CA ASN A 172 5.47 -22.68 3.48
C ASN A 172 4.46 -23.83 3.67
N PRO A 173 4.84 -24.92 4.37
CA PRO A 173 3.93 -26.05 4.63
C PRO A 173 2.77 -25.70 5.58
N LEU A 174 2.83 -24.53 6.24
CA LEU A 174 1.81 -24.03 7.17
C LEU A 174 0.92 -22.95 6.55
N VAL A 175 0.98 -22.77 5.22
CA VAL A 175 0.24 -21.72 4.51
C VAL A 175 -1.25 -21.70 4.85
N VAL A 176 -1.76 -20.53 5.21
CA VAL A 176 -3.17 -20.26 5.44
C VAL A 176 -3.76 -19.49 4.26
N ASN A 177 -4.80 -20.04 3.64
CA ASN A 177 -5.49 -19.39 2.51
C ASN A 177 -6.99 -19.74 2.53
N THR A 178 -7.75 -19.01 3.34
CA THR A 178 -9.21 -19.12 3.46
C THR A 178 -9.89 -17.98 2.69
N PRO A 179 -11.24 -17.94 2.62
CA PRO A 179 -11.95 -16.79 2.07
C PRO A 179 -11.58 -15.46 2.72
N LYS A 180 -11.16 -15.45 4.00
CA LYS A 180 -10.70 -14.24 4.71
C LYS A 180 -9.46 -13.66 4.02
N GLU A 181 -8.41 -14.47 3.85
CA GLU A 181 -7.14 -14.05 3.22
C GLU A 181 -7.38 -13.59 1.78
N LEU A 182 -8.28 -14.26 1.03
CA LEU A 182 -8.63 -13.82 -0.32
C LEU A 182 -9.25 -12.42 -0.33
N VAL A 183 -10.23 -12.17 0.54
CA VAL A 183 -10.89 -10.86 0.65
C VAL A 183 -9.90 -9.77 1.05
N VAL A 184 -8.99 -10.04 2.00
CA VAL A 184 -7.97 -9.07 2.42
C VAL A 184 -7.03 -8.75 1.26
N ARG A 185 -6.46 -9.76 0.60
CA ARG A 185 -5.51 -9.58 -0.52
C ARG A 185 -6.13 -8.87 -1.73
N HIS A 186 -7.41 -9.12 -2.02
CA HIS A 186 -8.16 -8.36 -3.04
C HIS A 186 -8.29 -6.88 -2.63
N GLY A 187 -8.63 -6.63 -1.37
CA GLY A 187 -8.75 -5.27 -0.82
C GLY A 187 -7.43 -4.50 -0.86
N GLU A 188 -6.33 -5.12 -0.45
CA GLU A 188 -4.99 -4.53 -0.49
C GLU A 188 -4.53 -4.25 -1.92
N SER A 189 -4.81 -5.17 -2.84
CA SER A 189 -4.48 -4.99 -4.25
C SER A 189 -5.29 -3.86 -4.88
N ALA A 190 -6.58 -3.78 -4.56
CA ALA A 190 -7.41 -2.65 -4.95
C ALA A 190 -6.90 -1.34 -4.33
N PHE A 191 -6.39 -1.38 -3.10
CA PHE A 191 -5.91 -0.18 -2.38
C PHE A 191 -4.67 0.41 -3.04
N TYR A 192 -3.61 -0.36 -3.30
CA TYR A 192 -2.41 0.21 -3.93
C TYR A 192 -2.70 0.71 -5.35
N LEU A 193 -3.54 0.01 -6.12
CA LEU A 193 -3.96 0.46 -7.46
C LEU A 193 -4.76 1.78 -7.40
N SER A 194 -5.59 1.94 -6.36
CA SER A 194 -6.36 3.17 -6.14
C SER A 194 -5.48 4.34 -5.71
N VAL A 195 -4.57 4.12 -4.75
CA VAL A 195 -3.70 5.17 -4.20
C VAL A 195 -2.69 5.65 -5.22
N LEU A 196 -2.09 4.73 -5.97
CA LEU A 196 -0.96 5.01 -6.87
C LEU A 196 -1.39 5.14 -8.33
N GLY A 197 -2.70 5.17 -8.57
CA GLY A 197 -3.28 5.17 -9.89
C GLY A 197 -4.66 5.81 -9.85
N ASP A 198 -5.63 5.09 -10.41
CA ASP A 198 -7.01 5.55 -10.49
C ASP A 198 -7.98 4.58 -9.76
N PRO A 199 -8.76 5.08 -8.78
CA PRO A 199 -9.68 4.24 -7.98
C PRO A 199 -10.85 3.59 -8.75
N ILE A 200 -11.08 3.94 -10.02
CA ILE A 200 -12.19 3.43 -10.84
C ILE A 200 -11.70 2.39 -11.84
N THR A 201 -10.62 2.71 -12.55
CA THR A 201 -10.00 1.84 -13.57
C THR A 201 -9.07 0.81 -12.94
N GLY A 202 -8.45 1.14 -11.80
CA GLY A 202 -7.47 0.29 -11.13
C GLY A 202 -6.19 0.14 -11.94
N VAL A 203 -5.74 1.20 -12.60
CA VAL A 203 -4.48 1.26 -13.36
C VAL A 203 -3.50 2.16 -12.62
N ALA A 204 -2.31 1.64 -12.30
CA ALA A 204 -1.26 2.37 -11.59
C ALA A 204 0.10 2.21 -12.30
N PRO A 205 0.83 3.31 -12.58
CA PRO A 205 2.17 3.23 -13.14
C PRO A 205 3.12 2.40 -12.27
N LYS A 206 3.89 1.49 -12.90
CA LYS A 206 4.82 0.60 -12.21
C LYS A 206 5.84 1.39 -11.39
N LYS A 207 6.34 2.51 -11.91
CA LYS A 207 7.28 3.39 -11.19
C LYS A 207 6.74 3.84 -9.83
N PHE A 208 5.43 4.12 -9.72
CA PHE A 208 4.81 4.55 -8.47
C PHE A 208 4.68 3.38 -7.49
N VAL A 209 4.20 2.24 -7.97
CA VAL A 209 4.09 1.02 -7.17
C VAL A 209 5.45 0.53 -6.67
N ASN A 210 6.47 0.59 -7.50
CA ASN A 210 7.83 0.20 -7.14
C ASN A 210 8.40 1.07 -6.02
N VAL A 211 8.30 2.40 -6.11
CA VAL A 211 8.73 3.33 -5.06
C VAL A 211 7.94 3.10 -3.77
N PHE A 212 6.62 2.99 -3.87
CA PHE A 212 5.76 2.83 -2.70
C PHE A 212 6.06 1.54 -1.91
N PHE A 213 6.29 0.42 -2.58
CA PHE A 213 6.61 -0.84 -1.90
C PHE A 213 8.06 -0.91 -1.41
N ARG A 214 9.04 -0.45 -2.22
CA ARG A 214 10.47 -0.57 -1.89
C ARG A 214 10.95 0.47 -0.89
N GLU A 215 10.41 1.68 -0.98
CA GLU A 215 10.88 2.83 -0.20
C GLU A 215 9.87 3.27 0.85
N GLU A 216 8.62 2.78 0.78
CA GLU A 216 7.52 3.22 1.64
C GLU A 216 7.43 4.74 1.66
N ARG A 217 7.45 5.30 0.45
CA ARG A 217 7.50 6.73 0.13
C ARG A 217 6.42 7.06 -0.90
N LEU A 218 5.83 8.24 -0.79
CA LEU A 218 4.98 8.81 -1.83
C LEU A 218 5.83 9.16 -3.07
N PRO A 219 5.48 8.67 -4.27
CA PRO A 219 6.30 8.87 -5.47
C PRO A 219 6.15 10.27 -6.12
N ILE A 220 6.20 11.33 -5.30
CA ILE A 220 5.99 12.73 -5.72
C ILE A 220 7.04 13.17 -6.74
N ALA A 221 8.32 12.81 -6.50
CA ALA A 221 9.41 13.12 -7.41
C ALA A 221 9.26 12.41 -8.77
N GLU A 222 8.61 11.25 -8.78
CA GLU A 222 8.32 10.47 -9.98
C GLU A 222 7.09 10.99 -10.75
N GLY A 223 6.40 11.98 -10.20
CA GLY A 223 5.23 12.65 -10.78
C GLY A 223 3.89 12.16 -10.24
N TRP A 224 3.87 11.38 -9.16
CA TRP A 224 2.61 10.97 -8.53
C TRP A 224 1.87 12.17 -7.94
N LYS A 225 0.55 12.14 -8.05
CA LYS A 225 -0.35 13.08 -7.41
C LYS A 225 -1.42 12.29 -6.68
N LYS A 226 -1.83 12.79 -5.52
CA LYS A 226 -2.95 12.23 -4.76
C LYS A 226 -4.18 12.06 -5.67
N PRO A 227 -4.86 10.90 -5.63
CA PRO A 227 -6.06 10.68 -6.43
C PRO A 227 -7.12 11.76 -6.20
N SER A 228 -7.69 12.30 -7.27
CA SER A 228 -8.80 13.27 -7.20
C SER A 228 -10.11 12.59 -6.81
N THR A 229 -10.30 11.35 -7.25
CA THR A 229 -11.44 10.50 -6.88
C THR A 229 -11.26 9.98 -5.45
N LEU A 230 -12.32 10.09 -4.66
CA LEU A 230 -12.35 9.58 -3.28
C LEU A 230 -12.29 8.05 -3.26
N ILE A 231 -11.33 7.48 -2.54
CA ILE A 231 -11.26 6.04 -2.30
C ILE A 231 -12.24 5.70 -1.18
N THR A 232 -13.21 4.85 -1.44
CA THR A 232 -14.27 4.43 -0.51
C THR A 232 -14.37 2.91 -0.44
N THR A 233 -15.15 2.36 0.48
CA THR A 233 -15.46 0.91 0.46
C THR A 233 -16.03 0.48 -0.89
N THR A 234 -16.85 1.32 -1.53
CA THR A 234 -17.51 1.02 -2.80
C THR A 234 -16.51 0.87 -3.94
N THR A 235 -15.57 1.82 -4.07
CA THR A 235 -14.55 1.75 -5.13
C THR A 235 -13.61 0.57 -4.91
N LEU A 236 -13.19 0.32 -3.67
CA LEU A 236 -12.34 -0.83 -3.34
C LEU A 236 -13.02 -2.17 -3.59
N ARG A 237 -14.30 -2.34 -3.22
CA ARG A 237 -15.06 -3.56 -3.51
C ARG A 237 -15.21 -3.78 -5.01
N ALA A 238 -15.48 -2.73 -5.77
CA ALA A 238 -15.61 -2.83 -7.22
C ALA A 238 -14.30 -3.29 -7.88
N LEU A 239 -13.15 -2.73 -7.47
CA LEU A 239 -11.83 -3.16 -7.97
C LEU A 239 -11.47 -4.56 -7.47
N GLY A 240 -11.67 -4.85 -6.18
CA GLY A 240 -11.40 -6.17 -5.60
C GLY A 240 -12.16 -7.29 -6.32
N ALA A 241 -13.44 -7.05 -6.66
CA ALA A 241 -14.23 -8.00 -7.45
C ALA A 241 -13.70 -8.20 -8.88
N LYS A 242 -13.11 -7.18 -9.52
CA LYS A 242 -12.44 -7.34 -10.83
C LYS A 242 -11.15 -8.14 -10.68
N ILE A 243 -10.33 -7.84 -9.66
CA ILE A 243 -9.08 -8.55 -9.36
C ILE A 243 -9.35 -10.04 -9.09
N GLY A 244 -10.40 -10.34 -8.32
CA GLY A 244 -10.79 -11.71 -7.99
C GLY A 244 -11.12 -12.60 -9.18
N ARG A 245 -11.48 -12.01 -10.33
CA ARG A 245 -11.69 -12.77 -11.58
C ARG A 245 -10.39 -13.27 -12.21
N PHE A 246 -9.25 -12.67 -11.87
CA PHE A 246 -7.93 -13.03 -12.40
C PHE A 246 -7.05 -13.76 -11.39
N SER A 247 -7.43 -13.77 -10.12
CA SER A 247 -6.64 -14.37 -9.05
C SER A 247 -6.86 -15.88 -8.87
N GLU A 248 -7.61 -16.53 -9.78
CA GLU A 248 -8.09 -17.93 -9.71
C GLU A 248 -7.37 -18.79 -8.67
N SER A 249 -7.91 -18.78 -7.45
CA SER A 249 -7.43 -19.60 -6.35
C SER A 249 -8.63 -20.32 -5.78
N LYS A 250 -8.73 -21.63 -6.04
CA LYS A 250 -9.58 -22.49 -5.22
C LYS A 250 -9.07 -22.35 -3.77
N PRO A 251 -9.92 -22.09 -2.77
CA PRO A 251 -9.51 -22.13 -1.38
C PRO A 251 -8.81 -23.47 -1.13
N SER A 252 -7.57 -23.45 -0.69
CA SER A 252 -6.88 -24.67 -0.26
C SER A 252 -7.48 -25.04 1.09
N GLN A 253 -8.35 -26.05 1.11
CA GLN A 253 -9.07 -26.46 2.31
C GLN A 253 -8.11 -26.70 3.49
N LYS A 254 -8.39 -26.01 4.60
CA LYS A 254 -8.86 -26.55 5.89
C LYS A 254 -9.49 -25.36 6.60
N CYS A 255 -10.77 -25.43 6.95
CA CYS A 255 -11.33 -24.45 7.89
C CYS A 255 -10.55 -24.60 9.20
N GLY A 256 -9.55 -23.73 9.42
CA GLY A 256 -9.01 -23.52 10.75
C GLY A 256 -10.14 -23.02 11.66
N PRO A 257 -10.12 -23.34 12.97
CA PRO A 257 -11.12 -22.82 13.89
C PRO A 257 -11.16 -21.30 13.79
N PHE A 258 -12.36 -20.71 13.89
CA PHE A 258 -12.52 -19.28 14.08
C PHE A 258 -11.69 -18.86 15.30
N VAL A 259 -10.52 -18.24 15.06
CA VAL A 259 -9.66 -17.75 16.14
C VAL A 259 -10.35 -16.52 16.73
N SER A 260 -11.04 -16.74 17.84
CA SER A 260 -11.89 -15.77 18.53
C SER A 260 -11.11 -15.00 19.61
N GLY A 261 -9.83 -14.73 19.38
CA GLY A 261 -8.94 -14.05 20.32
C GLY A 261 -7.52 -14.63 20.35
N PRO A 262 -6.55 -13.94 20.99
CA PRO A 262 -5.17 -14.36 21.03
C PRO A 262 -5.01 -15.53 22.00
N GLY A 263 -4.71 -16.71 21.47
CA GLY A 263 -4.48 -17.92 22.26
C GLY A 263 -3.45 -18.81 21.57
N VAL A 264 -2.32 -18.98 22.25
CA VAL A 264 -1.25 -19.93 21.98
C VAL A 264 -1.81 -21.31 21.61
N SER A 265 -1.33 -21.85 20.50
CA SER A 265 -1.58 -23.22 20.06
C SER A 265 -1.18 -24.21 21.15
N ALA A 266 -2.07 -25.15 21.47
CA ALA A 266 -1.68 -26.42 22.08
C ALA A 266 -1.07 -27.34 21.02
#